data_AF-A0A238FFC9-F1
#
_entry.id   AF-A0A238FFC9-F1
#
_cell.length_a   1.000
_cell.length_b   1.000
_cell.length_c   1.000
_cell.angle_alpha   90.00
_cell.angle_beta   90.00
_cell.angle_gamma   90.00
#
_symmetry.space_group_name_H-M   'P 1'
#
loop_
_entity.id
_entity.type
_entity.pdbx_description
1 polymer ?
#
loop_
_entity_poly.entity_id
_entity_poly.type
_entity_poly.pdbx_seq_one_letter_code
_entity_poly.pdbx_strand_id
1 'polypeptide(L)'
;MFHLWHAIRQYLYYVLFLWFLLTFVISIGFIARTNTELEYYYDGAALLLASSILGFGLIGLHFAVHRRGNTSIVGSLLVETAVVGFLWILFLAGSAELTNNFPSGYRCYFNLCHLFRATQAFGWLTWITLTLLLANLIVAGIRSGTKSQNHLKTWKAPYSVHGENAANPNAPQGQTPAQTQAPVQHPIGAGVHPQQQGMAQV
;
A
#
# COMPACT_ATOMS: atom_id res chain seq x y z
N MET A 1 4.20 -8.10 -18.90
CA MET A 1 3.75 -8.79 -17.66
C MET A 1 3.71 -7.86 -16.44
N PHE A 2 4.67 -6.95 -16.24
CA PHE A 2 4.67 -6.01 -15.09
C PHE A 2 3.45 -5.08 -15.02
N HIS A 3 2.96 -4.56 -16.16
CA HIS A 3 1.73 -3.74 -16.20
C HIS A 3 0.49 -4.48 -15.68
N LEU A 4 0.33 -5.76 -16.03
CA LEU A 4 -0.79 -6.59 -15.54
C LEU A 4 -0.72 -6.76 -14.02
N TRP A 5 0.49 -6.97 -13.47
CA TRP A 5 0.69 -7.14 -12.03
C TRP A 5 0.35 -5.87 -11.24
N HIS A 6 0.79 -4.70 -11.73
CA HIS A 6 0.42 -3.41 -11.15
C HIS A 6 -1.08 -3.17 -11.21
N ALA A 7 -1.73 -3.51 -12.32
CA ALA A 7 -3.18 -3.38 -12.48
C ALA A 7 -3.94 -4.26 -11.47
N ILE A 8 -3.52 -5.52 -11.28
CA ILE A 8 -4.11 -6.43 -10.29
C ILE A 8 -3.97 -5.86 -8.88
N ARG A 9 -2.78 -5.37 -8.50
CA ARG A 9 -2.57 -4.75 -7.18
C ARG A 9 -3.46 -3.52 -6.99
N GLN A 10 -3.52 -2.63 -7.98
CA GLN A 10 -4.36 -1.43 -7.90
C GLN A 10 -5.85 -1.80 -7.79
N TYR A 11 -6.30 -2.82 -8.53
CA TYR A 11 -7.64 -3.34 -8.43
C TYR A 11 -7.95 -3.90 -7.03
N LEU A 12 -7.03 -4.69 -6.45
CA LEU A 12 -7.16 -5.20 -5.07
C LEU A 12 -7.30 -4.08 -4.05
N TYR A 13 -6.56 -2.97 -4.22
CA TYR A 13 -6.67 -1.79 -3.36
C TYR A 13 -8.05 -1.11 -3.45
N TYR A 14 -8.63 -0.99 -4.65
CA TYR A 14 -9.99 -0.46 -4.81
C TYR A 14 -11.05 -1.37 -4.20
N VAL A 15 -10.93 -2.68 -4.40
CA VAL A 15 -11.82 -3.67 -3.80
C VAL A 15 -11.73 -3.64 -2.27
N LEU A 16 -10.51 -3.54 -1.71
CA LEU A 16 -10.30 -3.39 -0.27
C LEU A 16 -10.89 -2.09 0.28
N PHE A 17 -10.78 -0.98 -0.45
CA PHE A 17 -11.41 0.27 -0.03
C PHE A 17 -12.93 0.11 0.12
N LEU A 18 -13.58 -0.56 -0.83
CA LEU A 18 -15.01 -0.85 -0.74
C LEU A 18 -15.32 -1.77 0.44
N TRP A 19 -14.52 -2.81 0.67
CA TRP A 19 -14.70 -3.71 1.81
C TRP A 19 -14.52 -3.00 3.15
N PHE A 20 -13.48 -2.18 3.31
CA PHE A 20 -13.28 -1.38 4.53
C PHE A 20 -14.44 -0.43 4.79
N LEU A 21 -14.99 0.21 3.75
CA LEU A 21 -16.16 1.07 3.89
C LEU A 21 -17.40 0.29 4.32
N LEU A 22 -17.66 -0.86 3.70
CA LEU A 22 -18.79 -1.71 4.06
C LEU A 22 -18.64 -2.28 5.48
N THR A 23 -17.47 -2.80 5.84
CA THR A 23 -17.20 -3.27 7.21
C THR A 23 -17.33 -2.14 8.22
N PHE A 24 -16.80 -0.95 7.93
CA PHE A 24 -16.93 0.21 8.81
C PHE A 24 -18.40 0.56 9.07
N VAL A 25 -19.19 0.77 8.01
CA VAL A 25 -20.61 1.16 8.15
C VAL A 25 -21.42 0.09 8.87
N ILE A 26 -21.21 -1.18 8.52
CA ILE A 26 -21.97 -2.29 9.09
C ILE A 26 -21.55 -2.55 10.54
N SER A 27 -20.26 -2.48 10.88
CA SER A 27 -19.78 -2.60 12.25
C SER A 27 -20.29 -1.47 13.15
N ILE A 28 -20.32 -0.21 12.67
CA ILE A 28 -20.93 0.89 13.43
C ILE A 28 -22.41 0.61 13.69
N GLY A 29 -23.16 0.27 12.63
CA GLY A 29 -24.58 -0.02 12.75
C GLY A 29 -24.86 -1.17 13.70
N PHE A 30 -24.02 -2.21 13.66
CA PHE A 30 -24.11 -3.36 14.55
C PHE A 30 -23.87 -2.98 16.01
N ILE A 31 -22.75 -2.31 16.30
CA ILE A 31 -22.42 -1.87 17.67
C ILE A 31 -23.48 -0.93 18.23
N ALA A 32 -23.96 0.03 17.43
CA ALA A 32 -24.99 0.97 17.84
C ALA A 32 -26.28 0.23 18.25
N ARG A 33 -26.70 -0.75 17.44
CA ARG A 33 -27.90 -1.56 17.72
C ARG A 33 -27.73 -2.49 18.92
N THR A 34 -26.58 -3.15 19.06
CA THR A 34 -26.37 -4.07 20.19
C THR A 34 -26.25 -3.32 21.51
N ASN A 35 -25.69 -2.11 21.49
CA ASN A 35 -25.62 -1.26 22.68
C ASN A 35 -27.04 -0.82 23.12
N THR A 36 -27.89 -0.37 22.18
CA THR A 36 -29.23 0.13 22.51
C THR A 36 -30.22 -0.97 22.91
N GLU A 37 -30.14 -2.16 22.31
CA GLU A 37 -31.16 -3.21 22.48
C GLU A 37 -30.74 -4.29 23.51
N LEU A 38 -29.44 -4.53 23.68
CA LEU A 38 -28.92 -5.65 24.47
C LEU A 38 -27.98 -5.23 25.60
N GLU A 39 -27.64 -3.94 25.69
CA GLU A 39 -26.62 -3.39 26.61
C GLU A 39 -25.29 -4.17 26.54
N TYR A 40 -25.01 -4.77 25.36
CA TYR A 40 -23.89 -5.68 25.18
C TYR A 40 -22.96 -5.20 24.07
N TYR A 41 -21.67 -5.26 24.35
CA TYR A 41 -20.60 -4.81 23.47
C TYR A 41 -19.86 -6.02 22.88
N TYR A 42 -19.81 -6.10 21.55
CA TYR A 42 -19.12 -7.18 20.85
C TYR A 42 -17.70 -6.75 20.46
N ASP A 43 -16.70 -7.27 21.16
CA ASP A 43 -15.29 -6.94 20.95
C ASP A 43 -14.83 -7.23 19.51
N GLY A 44 -15.29 -8.33 18.90
CA GLY A 44 -14.98 -8.66 17.51
C GLY A 44 -15.44 -7.61 16.51
N ALA A 45 -16.65 -7.05 16.69
CA ALA A 45 -17.17 -6.00 15.83
C ALA A 45 -16.41 -4.68 16.01
N ALA A 46 -16.04 -4.35 17.26
CA ALA A 46 -15.23 -3.19 17.58
C ALA A 46 -13.82 -3.28 16.98
N LEU A 47 -13.22 -4.49 17.01
CA LEU A 47 -11.93 -4.73 16.40
C LEU A 47 -12.00 -4.56 14.88
N LEU A 48 -13.03 -5.09 14.22
CA LEU A 48 -13.26 -4.88 12.78
C LEU A 48 -13.47 -3.40 12.42
N LEU A 49 -14.18 -2.66 13.28
CA LEU A 49 -14.36 -1.22 13.13
C LEU A 49 -13.01 -0.48 13.17
N ALA A 50 -12.24 -0.69 14.24
CA ALA A 50 -10.92 -0.06 14.41
C ALA A 50 -9.97 -0.45 13.27
N SER A 51 -10.00 -1.71 12.84
CA SER A 51 -9.21 -2.21 11.72
C SER A 51 -9.59 -1.56 10.39
N SER A 52 -10.87 -1.28 10.17
CA SER A 52 -11.33 -0.58 8.96
C SER A 52 -10.83 0.87 8.92
N ILE A 53 -10.80 1.55 10.08
CA ILE A 53 -10.23 2.91 10.21
C ILE A 53 -8.73 2.89 9.87
N LEU A 54 -7.98 1.94 10.43
CA LEU A 54 -6.56 1.74 10.08
C LEU A 54 -6.38 1.37 8.60
N GLY A 55 -7.31 0.59 8.05
CA GLY A 55 -7.37 0.21 6.64
C GLY A 55 -7.45 1.43 5.73
N PHE A 56 -8.28 2.43 6.05
CA PHE A 56 -8.29 3.69 5.30
C PHE A 56 -6.94 4.42 5.35
N GLY A 57 -6.24 4.35 6.49
CA GLY A 57 -4.86 4.84 6.61
C GLY A 57 -3.91 4.16 5.65
N LEU A 58 -3.98 2.83 5.50
CA LEU A 58 -3.21 2.06 4.51
C LEU A 58 -3.53 2.50 3.08
N ILE A 59 -4.81 2.64 2.72
CA ILE A 59 -5.22 3.10 1.38
C ILE A 59 -4.63 4.49 1.11
N GLY A 60 -4.79 5.42 2.06
CA GLY A 60 -4.24 6.77 1.98
C GLY A 60 -2.72 6.76 1.82
N LEU A 61 -2.03 5.89 2.56
CA LEU A 61 -0.59 5.71 2.46
C LEU A 61 -0.16 5.21 1.07
N HIS A 62 -0.85 4.20 0.53
CA HIS A 62 -0.57 3.66 -0.81
C HIS A 62 -0.71 4.75 -1.89
N PHE A 63 -1.79 5.55 -1.85
CA PHE A 63 -1.97 6.67 -2.78
C PHE A 63 -0.96 7.80 -2.57
N ALA A 64 -0.63 8.14 -1.33
CA ALA A 64 0.35 9.17 -1.03
C ALA A 64 1.75 8.81 -1.56
N VAL A 65 2.13 7.53 -1.45
CA VAL A 65 3.38 7.00 -1.99
C VAL A 65 3.37 7.06 -3.52
N HIS A 66 2.29 6.59 -4.17
CA HIS A 66 2.20 6.62 -5.63
C HIS A 66 2.19 8.05 -6.20
N ARG A 67 1.52 9.00 -5.52
CA ARG A 67 1.45 10.39 -5.98
C ARG A 67 2.77 11.13 -5.85
N ARG A 68 3.59 10.81 -4.84
CA ARG A 68 4.81 11.58 -4.56
C ARG A 68 5.98 11.25 -5.47
N GLY A 69 5.95 10.16 -6.25
CA GLY A 69 7.03 9.76 -7.18
C GLY A 69 8.41 9.53 -6.55
N ASN A 70 8.58 9.84 -5.27
CA ASN A 70 9.84 9.86 -4.55
C ASN A 70 10.13 8.51 -3.93
N THR A 71 11.41 8.11 -3.98
CA THR A 71 11.97 6.93 -3.35
C THR A 71 12.07 7.11 -1.83
N SER A 72 10.92 7.17 -1.15
CA SER A 72 10.88 7.21 0.31
C SER A 72 10.85 5.81 0.91
N ILE A 73 11.52 5.62 2.06
CA ILE A 73 11.46 4.41 2.90
C ILE A 73 10.01 4.07 3.28
N VAL A 74 9.12 5.08 3.35
CA VAL A 74 7.71 4.87 3.65
C VAL A 74 6.96 4.18 2.48
N GLY A 75 7.48 4.31 1.25
CA GLY A 75 7.00 3.57 0.08
C GLY A 75 7.66 2.22 -0.13
N SER A 76 8.44 1.77 0.86
CA SER A 76 9.13 0.48 0.84
C SER A 76 8.12 -0.67 0.83
N LEU A 77 8.38 -1.66 -0.02
CA LEU A 77 7.59 -2.88 -0.10
C LEU A 77 7.51 -3.60 1.27
N LEU A 78 8.58 -3.50 2.07
CA LEU A 78 8.62 -4.07 3.42
C LEU A 78 7.60 -3.42 4.35
N VAL A 79 7.52 -2.09 4.35
CA VAL A 79 6.59 -1.34 5.21
C VAL A 79 5.16 -1.66 4.82
N GLU A 80 4.87 -1.65 3.52
CA GLU A 80 3.55 -2.00 3.00
C GLU A 80 3.16 -3.44 3.39
N THR A 81 4.07 -4.40 3.22
CA THR A 81 3.84 -5.80 3.61
C THR A 81 3.60 -5.94 5.12
N ALA A 82 4.36 -5.22 5.94
CA ALA A 82 4.20 -5.25 7.39
C ALA A 82 2.84 -4.67 7.83
N VAL A 83 2.41 -3.55 7.25
CA VAL A 83 1.12 -2.92 7.58
C VAL A 83 -0.04 -3.79 7.08
N VAL A 84 0.04 -4.35 5.87
CA VAL A 84 -0.97 -5.32 5.36
C VAL A 84 -1.01 -6.57 6.24
N GLY A 85 0.14 -7.10 6.66
CA GLY A 85 0.22 -8.25 7.56
C GLY A 85 -0.39 -7.98 8.94
N PHE A 86 -0.17 -6.79 9.49
CA PHE A 86 -0.80 -6.38 10.75
C PHE A 86 -2.33 -6.28 10.61
N LEU A 87 -2.82 -5.61 9.56
CA LEU A 87 -4.26 -5.55 9.25
C LEU A 87 -4.87 -6.94 9.04
N TRP A 88 -4.14 -7.83 8.37
CA TRP A 88 -4.56 -9.21 8.14
C TRP A 88 -4.82 -9.95 9.47
N ILE A 89 -3.94 -9.79 10.46
CA ILE A 89 -4.13 -10.40 11.80
C ILE A 89 -5.36 -9.81 12.49
N LEU A 90 -5.55 -8.49 12.45
CA LEU A 90 -6.69 -7.85 13.10
C LEU A 90 -8.04 -8.28 12.49
N PHE A 91 -8.12 -8.36 11.17
CA PHE A 91 -9.32 -8.83 10.47
C PHE A 91 -9.58 -10.32 10.74
N LEU A 92 -8.53 -11.13 10.83
CA LEU A 92 -8.65 -12.54 11.21
C LEU A 92 -9.23 -12.67 12.62
N ALA A 93 -8.63 -11.98 13.59
CA ALA A 93 -9.05 -12.01 14.99
C ALA A 93 -10.50 -11.52 15.15
N GLY A 94 -10.87 -10.40 14.52
CA GLY A 94 -12.22 -9.86 14.61
C GLY A 94 -13.28 -10.77 13.97
N SER A 95 -12.97 -11.35 12.82
CA SER A 95 -13.87 -12.29 12.12
C SER A 95 -13.99 -13.62 12.84
N ALA A 96 -12.89 -14.13 13.39
CA ALA A 96 -12.88 -15.35 14.20
C ALA A 96 -13.72 -15.15 15.47
N GLU A 97 -13.58 -14.01 16.14
CA GLU A 97 -14.31 -13.74 17.38
C GLU A 97 -15.82 -13.59 17.17
N LEU A 98 -16.23 -12.93 16.07
CA LEU A 98 -17.63 -12.94 15.66
C LEU A 98 -18.12 -14.33 15.26
N THR A 99 -17.26 -15.16 14.67
CA THR A 99 -17.66 -16.53 14.32
C THR A 99 -17.86 -17.40 15.56
N ASN A 100 -17.02 -17.23 16.58
CA ASN A 100 -17.09 -17.99 17.83
C ASN A 100 -18.28 -17.57 18.70
N ASN A 101 -18.57 -16.27 18.79
CA ASN A 101 -19.66 -15.73 19.63
C ASN A 101 -20.96 -15.55 18.85
N PHE A 102 -21.26 -16.46 17.92
CA PHE A 102 -22.50 -16.38 17.15
C PHE A 102 -23.71 -16.43 18.09
N PRO A 103 -24.59 -15.41 18.10
CA PRO A 103 -25.73 -15.37 19.00
C PRO A 103 -26.72 -16.47 18.63
N SER A 104 -26.84 -17.50 19.48
CA SER A 104 -27.85 -18.55 19.35
C SER A 104 -29.11 -18.23 20.17
N GLY A 105 -30.26 -18.78 19.76
CA GLY A 105 -31.53 -18.65 20.48
C GLY A 105 -32.19 -17.27 20.39
N TYR A 106 -32.79 -16.82 21.50
CA TYR A 106 -33.59 -15.59 21.61
C TYR A 106 -32.82 -14.28 21.36
N ARG A 107 -31.47 -14.32 21.36
CA ARG A 107 -30.62 -13.18 20.99
C ARG A 107 -30.56 -12.93 19.47
N CYS A 108 -30.98 -13.91 18.67
CA CYS A 108 -31.13 -13.82 17.23
C CYS A 108 -32.58 -13.39 16.87
N TYR A 109 -33.05 -12.26 17.42
CA TYR A 109 -34.38 -11.72 17.14
C TYR A 109 -34.31 -10.62 16.05
N PHE A 110 -35.27 -10.60 15.11
CA PHE A 110 -35.39 -9.63 14.01
C PHE A 110 -34.09 -9.40 13.18
N ASN A 111 -33.72 -8.12 13.00
CA ASN A 111 -32.73 -7.61 12.06
C ASN A 111 -31.29 -7.70 12.60
N LEU A 112 -31.11 -7.92 13.91
CA LEU A 112 -29.79 -8.04 14.53
C LEU A 112 -29.01 -9.25 13.98
N CYS A 113 -29.70 -10.35 13.71
CA CYS A 113 -29.05 -11.55 13.22
C CYS A 113 -28.59 -11.42 11.75
N HIS A 114 -29.35 -10.69 10.93
CA HIS A 114 -28.92 -10.33 9.58
C HIS A 114 -27.70 -9.39 9.61
N LEU A 115 -27.70 -8.42 10.52
CA LEU A 115 -26.61 -7.47 10.67
C LEU A 115 -25.34 -8.14 11.20
N PHE A 116 -25.48 -9.08 12.13
CA PHE A 116 -24.38 -9.93 12.62
C PHE A 116 -23.75 -10.72 11.48
N ARG A 117 -24.56 -11.47 10.73
CA ARG A 117 -24.10 -12.27 9.58
C ARG A 117 -23.46 -11.40 8.50
N ALA A 118 -24.00 -10.22 8.25
CA ALA A 118 -23.40 -9.27 7.33
C ALA A 118 -22.01 -8.81 7.84
N THR A 119 -21.91 -8.39 9.11
CA THR A 119 -20.64 -7.98 9.73
C THR A 119 -19.59 -9.08 9.62
N GLN A 120 -19.97 -10.32 9.96
CA GLN A 120 -19.12 -11.50 9.86
C GLN A 120 -18.69 -11.78 8.42
N ALA A 121 -19.62 -11.74 7.46
CA ALA A 121 -19.34 -11.98 6.05
C ALA A 121 -18.37 -10.95 5.47
N PHE A 122 -18.58 -9.66 5.75
CA PHE A 122 -17.66 -8.61 5.28
C PHE A 122 -16.30 -8.65 5.97
N GLY A 123 -16.24 -9.06 7.25
CA GLY A 123 -14.98 -9.34 7.93
C GLY A 123 -14.15 -10.40 7.21
N TRP A 124 -14.78 -11.54 6.89
CA TRP A 124 -14.14 -12.63 6.14
C TRP A 124 -13.77 -12.25 4.71
N LEU A 125 -14.65 -11.55 3.98
CA LEU A 125 -14.34 -11.08 2.62
C LEU A 125 -13.15 -10.12 2.60
N THR A 126 -13.06 -9.23 3.58
CA THR A 126 -11.92 -8.34 3.74
C THR A 126 -10.64 -9.13 4.03
N TRP A 127 -10.69 -10.10 4.94
CA TRP A 127 -9.56 -10.96 5.27
C TRP A 127 -9.06 -11.78 4.06
N ILE A 128 -9.97 -12.37 3.27
CA ILE A 128 -9.60 -13.10 2.04
C ILE A 128 -8.90 -12.15 1.06
N THR A 129 -9.45 -10.95 0.87
CA THR A 129 -8.87 -9.96 -0.05
C THR A 129 -7.50 -9.48 0.43
N LEU A 130 -7.33 -9.26 1.74
CA LEU A 130 -6.02 -8.97 2.35
C LEU A 130 -5.03 -10.12 2.16
N THR A 131 -5.49 -11.37 2.21
CA THR A 131 -4.64 -12.55 1.95
C THR A 131 -4.12 -12.55 0.52
N LEU A 132 -4.98 -12.24 -0.46
CA LEU A 132 -4.57 -12.11 -1.86
C LEU A 132 -3.59 -10.95 -2.06
N LEU A 133 -3.82 -9.81 -1.41
CA LEU A 133 -2.90 -8.67 -1.46
C LEU A 133 -1.54 -9.01 -0.82
N LEU A 134 -1.54 -9.66 0.34
CA LEU A 134 -0.33 -10.06 1.05
C LEU A 134 0.49 -11.05 0.23
N ALA A 135 -0.16 -12.06 -0.36
CA ALA A 135 0.49 -13.00 -1.27
C ALA A 135 1.09 -12.27 -2.50
N ASN A 136 0.37 -11.30 -3.08
CA ASN A 136 0.87 -10.48 -4.17
C ASN A 136 2.14 -9.70 -3.77
N LEU A 137 2.15 -9.07 -2.60
CA LEU A 137 3.31 -8.33 -2.08
C LEU A 137 4.51 -9.24 -1.82
N ILE A 138 4.30 -10.42 -1.23
CA ILE A 138 5.36 -11.40 -0.96
C ILE A 138 5.97 -11.89 -2.29
N VAL A 139 5.13 -12.29 -3.26
CA VAL A 139 5.62 -12.74 -4.58
C VAL A 139 6.37 -11.63 -5.31
N ALA A 140 5.90 -10.38 -5.21
CA ALA A 140 6.60 -9.21 -5.75
C ALA A 140 7.97 -9.00 -5.08
N GLY A 141 8.06 -9.19 -3.76
CA GLY A 141 9.31 -9.09 -3.00
C GLY A 141 10.30 -10.18 -3.38
N ILE A 142 9.85 -11.43 -3.47
CA ILE A 142 10.69 -12.57 -3.87
C ILE A 142 11.22 -12.39 -5.30
N ARG A 143 10.35 -12.07 -6.27
CA ARG A 143 10.77 -11.88 -7.67
C ARG A 143 11.75 -10.73 -7.86
N SER A 144 11.58 -9.67 -7.09
CA SER A 144 12.50 -8.53 -7.08
C SER A 144 13.83 -8.89 -6.41
N GLY A 145 13.77 -9.73 -5.37
CA GLY A 145 14.92 -10.21 -4.63
C GLY A 145 15.80 -11.17 -5.42
N THR A 146 15.22 -12.08 -6.20
CA THR A 146 15.98 -13.04 -7.01
C THR A 146 16.73 -12.41 -8.18
N LYS A 147 16.30 -11.24 -8.67
CA LYS A 147 16.97 -10.50 -9.75
C LYS A 147 18.07 -9.55 -9.27
N SER A 148 18.12 -9.24 -7.98
CA SER A 148 19.04 -8.25 -7.41
C SER A 148 20.14 -8.95 -6.62
N GLN A 149 21.40 -8.62 -6.89
CA GLN A 149 22.54 -9.13 -6.10
C GLN A 149 22.56 -8.59 -4.66
N ASN A 150 21.74 -7.58 -4.34
CA ASN A 150 21.65 -6.96 -3.02
C ASN A 150 20.21 -7.05 -2.47
N HIS A 151 19.85 -8.18 -1.87
CA HIS A 151 18.51 -8.46 -1.34
C HIS A 151 17.96 -7.34 -0.43
N LEU A 152 18.77 -6.79 0.48
CA LEU A 152 18.35 -5.73 1.41
C LEU A 152 17.99 -4.39 0.74
N LYS A 153 18.63 -4.05 -0.39
CA LYS A 153 18.31 -2.83 -1.14
C LYS A 153 16.98 -2.95 -1.87
N THR A 154 16.66 -4.15 -2.35
CA THR A 154 15.39 -4.47 -3.03
C THR A 154 14.19 -4.24 -2.13
N TRP A 155 14.23 -4.74 -0.89
CA TRP A 155 13.11 -4.60 0.04
C TRP A 155 12.86 -3.16 0.49
N LYS A 156 13.91 -2.31 0.51
CA LYS A 156 13.82 -0.89 0.89
C LYS A 156 13.40 0.01 -0.27
N ALA A 157 13.58 -0.42 -1.51
CA ALA A 157 13.23 0.36 -2.69
C ALA A 157 11.72 0.33 -2.94
N PRO A 158 11.13 1.43 -3.45
CA PRO A 158 9.72 1.46 -3.80
C PRO A 158 9.44 0.52 -4.98
N TYR A 159 8.21 0.03 -5.04
CA TYR A 159 7.80 -0.95 -6.04
C TYR A 159 7.92 -0.43 -7.48
N SER A 160 7.71 0.88 -7.72
CA SER A 160 7.82 1.52 -9.04
C SER A 160 9.20 1.34 -9.70
N VAL A 161 10.27 1.32 -8.90
CA VAL A 161 11.66 1.23 -9.40
C VAL A 161 12.00 -0.15 -9.97
N HIS A 162 11.24 -1.18 -9.61
CA HIS A 162 11.49 -2.56 -10.04
C HIS A 162 10.88 -2.88 -11.41
N GLY A 163 9.92 -2.09 -11.89
CA GLY A 163 9.30 -2.26 -13.21
C GLY A 163 10.17 -1.78 -14.36
N GLU A 164 10.89 -0.67 -14.16
CA GLU A 164 11.63 0.04 -15.23
C GLU A 164 13.07 -0.47 -15.39
N ASN A 165 13.78 -0.70 -14.29
CA ASN A 165 15.16 -1.22 -14.31
C ASN A 165 15.24 -2.72 -14.67
N ALA A 166 14.14 -3.47 -14.54
CA ALA A 166 14.09 -4.87 -14.96
C ALA A 166 13.96 -5.05 -16.48
N ALA A 167 13.67 -3.98 -17.24
CA ALA A 167 13.55 -3.99 -18.69
C ALA A 167 14.87 -3.69 -19.42
N ASN A 168 15.87 -3.13 -18.73
CA ASN A 168 17.19 -2.87 -19.30
C ASN A 168 18.31 -3.16 -18.29
N PRO A 169 18.94 -4.35 -18.32
CA PRO A 169 20.03 -4.71 -17.41
C PRO A 169 21.30 -3.88 -17.61
N ASN A 170 21.37 -3.05 -18.66
CA ASN A 170 22.49 -2.12 -18.92
C ASN A 170 22.19 -0.67 -18.50
N ALA A 171 21.05 -0.40 -17.87
CA ALA A 171 20.77 0.93 -17.32
C ALA A 171 21.75 1.22 -16.15
N PRO A 172 22.53 2.31 -16.19
CA PRO A 172 23.46 2.64 -15.13
C PRO A 172 22.73 2.73 -13.77
N GLN A 173 23.11 1.87 -12.84
CA GLN A 173 22.66 1.93 -11.44
C GLN A 173 23.23 3.20 -10.79
N GLY A 174 22.56 4.34 -11.00
CA GLY A 174 23.05 5.62 -10.48
C GLY A 174 22.15 6.83 -10.69
N GLN A 175 20.95 6.70 -11.25
CA GLN A 175 20.03 7.83 -11.35
C GLN A 175 19.09 7.87 -10.14
N THR A 176 19.59 8.46 -9.07
CA THR A 176 18.79 9.28 -8.16
C THR A 176 17.87 10.15 -9.03
N PRO A 177 16.55 10.23 -8.76
CA PRO A 177 15.68 11.13 -9.52
C PRO A 177 16.31 12.53 -9.43
N ALA A 178 16.62 13.09 -10.59
CA ALA A 178 17.24 14.38 -10.72
C ALA A 178 16.47 15.37 -9.84
N GLN A 179 17.09 15.80 -8.73
CA GLN A 179 16.83 17.14 -8.24
C GLN A 179 16.98 18.02 -9.46
N THR A 180 15.93 18.74 -9.81
CA THR A 180 15.97 19.84 -10.76
C THR A 180 17.11 20.76 -10.32
N GLN A 181 18.32 20.53 -10.86
CA GLN A 181 19.43 21.45 -10.69
C GLN A 181 18.96 22.72 -11.37
N ALA A 182 18.71 23.75 -10.56
CA ALA A 182 18.59 25.10 -11.05
C ALA A 182 19.76 25.36 -12.01
N PRO A 183 19.51 26.01 -13.16
CA PRO A 183 20.54 26.22 -14.17
C PRO A 183 21.73 26.93 -13.52
N VAL A 184 22.87 26.26 -13.53
CA VAL A 184 24.15 26.81 -13.09
C VAL A 184 24.46 27.99 -14.01
N GLN A 185 24.37 29.21 -13.49
CA GLN A 185 24.86 30.40 -14.18
C GLN A 185 26.36 30.24 -14.43
N HIS A 186 26.76 30.18 -15.70
CA HIS A 186 28.17 30.20 -16.08
C HIS A 186 28.80 31.56 -15.76
N PRO A 187 30.04 31.60 -15.23
CA PRO A 187 30.78 32.84 -15.13
C PRO A 187 31.22 33.27 -16.54
N ILE A 188 30.87 34.50 -16.89
CA ILE A 188 31.28 35.19 -18.12
C ILE A 188 32.79 35.41 -18.03
N GLY A 189 33.55 34.50 -18.64
CA GLY A 189 34.99 34.65 -18.87
C GLY A 189 35.23 35.58 -20.06
N ALA A 190 35.78 36.76 -19.78
CA ALA A 190 36.25 37.71 -20.77
C ALA A 190 37.44 37.14 -21.56
N GLY A 191 37.43 37.40 -22.87
CA GLY A 191 38.25 36.72 -23.86
C GLY A 191 39.73 37.06 -23.83
N VAL A 192 40.52 36.10 -24.32
CA VAL A 192 41.89 36.32 -24.80
C VAL A 192 41.93 35.90 -26.26
N HIS A 193 42.18 36.87 -27.13
CA HIS A 193 42.31 36.75 -28.59
C HIS A 193 43.62 36.02 -28.97
N PRO A 194 43.63 35.15 -29.99
CA PRO A 194 44.86 34.59 -30.54
C PRO A 194 45.48 35.50 -31.64
N GLN A 195 46.74 35.86 -31.39
CA GLN A 195 47.91 35.82 -32.27
C GLN A 195 47.67 35.72 -33.79
N GLN A 196 47.93 36.82 -34.51
CA GLN A 196 48.06 36.84 -35.97
C GLN A 196 49.53 37.11 -36.35
N GLN A 197 50.16 36.07 -36.88
CA GLN A 197 51.52 35.99 -37.38
C GLN A 197 51.52 36.46 -38.85
N GLY A 198 52.27 37.53 -39.16
CA GLY A 198 52.37 38.10 -40.50
C GLY A 198 53.81 38.45 -40.85
N MET A 199 54.34 37.79 -41.89
CA MET A 199 55.67 37.94 -42.47
C MET A 199 55.80 39.15 -43.40
N ALA A 200 56.98 39.76 -43.46
CA ALA A 200 57.60 40.44 -44.61
C ALA A 200 59.12 40.61 -44.29
N GLN A 201 60.08 40.02 -45.03
CA GLN A 201 60.73 40.52 -46.27
C GLN A 201 61.15 42.01 -46.14
N VAL A 202 62.40 42.46 -46.31
CA VAL A 202 63.57 42.07 -47.12
C VAL A 202 64.84 42.48 -46.37
#